data_AF-A0AAF3J789-F1
#
_entry.id   AF-A0AAF3J789-F1
#
_cell.length_a   1.000
_cell.length_b   1.000
_cell.length_c   1.000
_cell.angle_alpha   90.00
_cell.angle_beta   90.00
_cell.angle_gamma   90.00
#
_symmetry.space_group_name_H-M   'P 1'
#
loop_
_entity.id
_entity.type
_entity.pdbx_description
1 polymer ?
#
loop_
_entity_poly.entity_id
_entity_poly.type
_entity_poly.pdbx_seq_one_letter_code
_entity_poly.pdbx_strand_id
1 'polypeptide(L)'
;MCKGMPIGLSRRDFPETSVLRRHPPPKAKVLAEAVELCEKIGFPITATTSKLLSQGLRRFEGKNEVQSAINQVLSMMMMRPMQLAQYFCTGAVKSQSDYYHYALATPFYTHFTSPIRRYPDVMVHRLLSAACGYTPPPTLADVKEIAKICGHCNDKKTAAKTVSEASADTFFGLFVKHVGTLEEKGVRCRGASMPHLNVSRFQIWSG
;
A
#
# COMPACT_ATOMS: atom_id res chain seq x y z
N MET A 1 0.07 15.20 -6.65
CA MET A 1 0.51 13.98 -7.37
C MET A 1 0.92 14.40 -8.78
N CYS A 2 2.20 14.44 -9.12
CA CYS A 2 2.67 14.79 -10.46
C CYS A 2 2.32 13.65 -11.43
N LYS A 3 1.16 13.77 -12.10
CA LYS A 3 0.75 12.82 -13.14
C LYS A 3 1.46 13.21 -14.44
N GLY A 4 2.28 12.31 -15.00
CA GLY A 4 2.71 12.39 -16.40
C GLY A 4 4.18 12.72 -16.64
N MET A 5 4.62 13.94 -16.35
CA MET A 5 5.87 14.49 -16.91
C MET A 5 7.16 13.69 -16.61
N PRO A 6 7.52 13.37 -15.35
CA PRO A 6 8.77 12.67 -15.06
C PRO A 6 8.77 11.20 -15.53
N ILE A 7 7.59 10.58 -15.63
CA ILE A 7 7.45 9.18 -16.06
C ILE A 7 7.52 9.08 -17.59
N GLY A 8 6.86 10.01 -18.30
CA GLY A 8 6.82 10.04 -19.75
C GLY A 8 8.19 10.31 -20.37
N LEU A 9 8.94 11.27 -19.83
CA LEU A 9 10.29 11.61 -20.31
C LEU A 9 11.32 10.52 -19.97
N SER A 10 11.44 10.14 -18.68
CA SER A 10 12.43 9.14 -18.26
C SER A 10 12.25 7.80 -18.99
N ARG A 11 11.01 7.33 -19.19
CA ARG A 11 10.79 6.03 -19.86
C ARG A 11 10.97 6.10 -21.37
N ARG A 12 10.65 7.23 -22.00
CA ARG A 12 10.85 7.40 -23.45
C ARG A 12 12.34 7.36 -23.80
N ASP A 13 13.14 8.03 -22.99
CA ASP A 13 14.58 8.19 -23.25
C ASP A 13 15.38 7.02 -22.65
N PHE A 14 14.87 6.39 -21.59
CA PHE A 14 15.50 5.25 -20.90
C PHE A 14 14.49 4.10 -20.69
N PRO A 15 14.09 3.37 -21.75
CA PRO A 15 13.04 2.36 -21.67
C PRO A 15 13.41 1.14 -20.83
N GLU A 16 14.69 0.76 -20.77
CA GLU A 16 15.15 -0.44 -20.06
C GLU A 16 15.70 -0.16 -18.66
N THR A 17 16.11 1.08 -18.38
CA THR A 17 16.83 1.43 -17.14
C THR A 17 16.04 2.36 -16.22
N SER A 18 14.79 2.65 -16.56
CA SER A 18 13.90 3.46 -15.72
C SER A 18 13.49 2.75 -14.43
N VAL A 19 13.41 3.52 -13.34
CA VAL A 19 12.92 3.05 -12.04
C VAL A 19 11.46 3.43 -11.87
N LEU A 20 10.60 2.43 -11.81
CA LEU A 20 9.17 2.58 -11.59
C LEU A 20 8.74 1.86 -10.31
N ARG A 21 7.49 2.10 -9.90
CA ARG A 21 6.88 1.48 -8.73
C ARG A 21 5.52 0.89 -9.11
N ARG A 22 5.39 -0.43 -8.99
CA ARG A 22 4.15 -1.16 -9.28
C ARG A 22 3.43 -1.56 -8.02
N HIS A 23 2.14 -1.87 -8.17
CA HIS A 23 1.33 -2.50 -7.14
C HIS A 23 0.57 -3.65 -7.78
N PRO A 24 1.03 -4.90 -7.60
CA PRO A 24 0.36 -6.07 -8.12
C PRO A 24 -1.11 -6.15 -7.66
N PRO A 25 -1.97 -6.86 -8.41
CA PRO A 25 -3.32 -7.13 -7.97
C PRO A 25 -3.34 -7.97 -6.67
N PRO A 26 -4.45 -7.98 -5.92
CA PRO A 26 -4.57 -8.81 -4.73
C PRO A 26 -4.43 -10.30 -5.06
N LYS A 27 -4.03 -11.12 -4.09
CA LYS A 27 -4.00 -12.57 -4.25
C LYS A 27 -5.42 -13.11 -4.42
N ALA A 28 -5.74 -13.63 -5.61
CA ALA A 28 -7.12 -13.99 -6.01
C ALA A 28 -7.83 -14.91 -4.99
N LYS A 29 -7.15 -15.97 -4.51
CA LYS A 29 -7.72 -16.90 -3.52
C LYS A 29 -8.09 -16.21 -2.20
N VAL A 30 -7.15 -15.44 -1.64
CA VAL A 30 -7.34 -14.73 -0.36
C VAL A 30 -8.39 -13.63 -0.50
N LEU A 31 -8.47 -13.00 -1.69
CA LEU A 31 -9.50 -12.00 -1.97
C LEU A 31 -10.89 -12.63 -1.98
N ALA A 32 -11.05 -13.80 -2.64
CA ALA A 32 -12.31 -14.52 -2.67
C ALA A 32 -12.77 -14.90 -1.25
N GLU A 33 -11.86 -15.44 -0.43
CA GLU A 33 -12.13 -15.76 0.99
C GLU A 33 -12.57 -14.52 1.79
N ALA A 34 -11.92 -13.37 1.55
CA ALA A 34 -12.26 -12.13 2.23
C ALA A 34 -13.64 -11.58 1.81
N VAL A 35 -13.98 -11.68 0.52
CA VAL A 35 -15.30 -11.29 0.00
C VAL A 35 -16.40 -12.19 0.55
N GLU A 36 -16.20 -13.51 0.54
CA GLU A 36 -17.14 -14.48 1.11
C GLU A 36 -17.37 -14.23 2.60
N LEU A 37 -16.32 -13.89 3.35
CA LEU A 37 -16.43 -13.53 4.75
C LEU A 37 -17.25 -12.25 4.95
N CYS A 38 -17.06 -11.23 4.11
CA CYS A 38 -17.84 -10.01 4.16
C CYS A 38 -19.34 -10.25 3.85
N GLU A 39 -19.63 -11.12 2.88
CA GLU A 39 -21.00 -11.56 2.58
C GLU A 39 -21.65 -12.27 3.79
N LYS A 40 -20.93 -13.20 4.43
CA LYS A 40 -21.41 -13.91 5.63
C LYS A 40 -21.69 -12.99 6.82
N ILE A 41 -20.98 -11.88 6.96
CA ILE A 41 -21.19 -10.88 8.03
C ILE A 41 -22.36 -9.93 7.68
N GLY A 42 -22.90 -10.01 6.46
CA GLY A 42 -24.02 -9.17 6.01
C GLY A 42 -23.59 -7.89 5.28
N PHE A 43 -22.32 -7.79 4.87
CA PHE A 43 -21.76 -6.62 4.17
C PHE A 43 -21.16 -7.04 2.82
N PRO A 44 -21.98 -7.33 1.79
CA PRO A 44 -21.47 -7.77 0.49
C PRO A 44 -20.62 -6.68 -0.17
N ILE A 45 -19.38 -7.02 -0.56
CA ILE A 45 -18.42 -6.14 -1.23
C ILE A 45 -17.98 -6.75 -2.55
N THR A 46 -18.11 -5.99 -3.64
CA THR A 46 -17.58 -6.38 -4.95
C THR A 46 -16.14 -5.89 -5.10
N ALA A 47 -15.17 -6.80 -5.24
CA ALA A 47 -13.75 -6.48 -5.28
C ALA A 47 -13.02 -6.84 -6.59
N THR A 48 -13.74 -7.00 -7.70
CA THR A 48 -13.17 -7.41 -9.01
C THR A 48 -12.16 -6.40 -9.57
N THR A 49 -12.35 -5.10 -9.31
CA THR A 49 -11.39 -4.04 -9.66
C THR A 49 -11.17 -3.12 -8.48
N SER A 50 -10.04 -2.39 -8.46
CA SER A 50 -9.75 -1.43 -7.39
C SER A 50 -10.82 -0.32 -7.30
N LYS A 51 -11.41 0.07 -8.45
CA LYS A 51 -12.53 1.01 -8.52
C LYS A 51 -13.78 0.45 -7.86
N LEU A 52 -14.18 -0.77 -8.19
CA LEU A 52 -15.37 -1.41 -7.62
C LEU A 52 -15.21 -1.67 -6.12
N LEU A 53 -14.03 -2.10 -5.69
CA LEU A 53 -13.71 -2.24 -4.26
C LEU A 53 -13.88 -0.90 -3.52
N SER A 54 -13.29 0.17 -4.07
CA SER A 54 -13.39 1.51 -3.46
C SER A 54 -14.84 2.00 -3.41
N GLN A 55 -15.62 1.76 -4.46
CA GLN A 55 -17.05 2.10 -4.49
C GLN A 55 -17.87 1.25 -3.50
N GLY A 56 -17.53 -0.02 -3.33
CA GLY A 56 -18.16 -0.91 -2.35
C GLY A 56 -17.93 -0.44 -0.92
N LEU A 57 -16.70 -0.08 -0.56
CA LEU A 57 -16.37 0.44 0.77
C LEU A 57 -17.04 1.79 1.05
N ARG A 58 -17.12 2.68 0.05
CA ARG A 58 -17.81 3.99 0.18
C ARG A 58 -19.28 3.88 0.56
N ARG A 59 -19.96 2.77 0.29
CA ARG A 59 -21.36 2.55 0.71
C ARG A 59 -21.52 2.54 2.22
N PHE A 60 -20.43 2.24 2.94
CA PHE A 60 -20.39 2.17 4.39
C PHE A 60 -19.68 3.38 5.01
N GLU A 61 -19.27 4.37 4.21
CA GLU A 61 -18.77 5.65 4.70
C GLU A 61 -19.94 6.46 5.28
N GLY A 62 -19.83 6.85 6.55
CA GLY A 62 -20.83 7.68 7.21
C GLY A 62 -20.26 8.40 8.42
N LYS A 63 -20.95 9.46 8.87
CA LYS A 63 -20.51 10.29 10.01
C LYS A 63 -20.82 9.66 11.38
N ASN A 64 -21.67 8.63 11.40
CA ASN A 64 -22.05 7.95 12.62
C ASN A 64 -20.90 7.06 13.11
N GLU A 65 -20.66 7.04 14.43
CA GLU A 65 -19.58 6.27 15.07
C GLU A 65 -19.60 4.79 14.63
N VAL A 66 -20.79 4.19 14.58
CA VAL A 66 -20.99 2.80 14.15
C VAL A 66 -20.61 2.58 12.68
N GLN A 67 -21.02 3.48 11.78
CA GLN A 67 -20.70 3.34 10.34
C GLN A 67 -19.20 3.50 10.08
N SER A 68 -18.55 4.45 10.76
CA SER A 68 -17.09 4.61 10.70
C SER A 68 -16.37 3.35 11.18
N ALA A 69 -16.80 2.78 12.31
CA ALA A 69 -16.30 1.51 12.83
C ALA A 69 -16.45 0.34 11.82
N ILE A 70 -17.63 0.21 11.21
CA ILE A 70 -17.88 -0.81 10.18
C ILE A 70 -16.93 -0.63 9.00
N ASN A 71 -16.81 0.60 8.47
CA ASN A 71 -15.93 0.87 7.34
C ASN A 71 -14.45 0.57 7.65
N GLN A 72 -13.99 0.87 8.88
CA GLN A 72 -12.63 0.52 9.32
C GLN A 72 -12.41 -0.99 9.32
N VAL A 73 -13.33 -1.77 9.88
CA VAL A 73 -13.21 -3.24 9.91
C VAL A 73 -13.22 -3.81 8.50
N LEU A 74 -14.17 -3.39 7.65
CA LEU A 74 -14.25 -3.84 6.26
C LEU A 74 -12.96 -3.47 5.49
N SER A 75 -12.43 -2.26 5.70
CA SER A 75 -11.17 -1.83 5.10
C SER A 75 -10.00 -2.71 5.56
N MET A 76 -9.89 -3.02 6.86
CA MET A 76 -8.86 -3.91 7.40
C MET A 76 -8.95 -5.31 6.81
N MET A 77 -10.17 -5.85 6.65
CA MET A 77 -10.40 -7.15 6.02
C MET A 77 -9.95 -7.15 4.56
N MET A 78 -10.30 -6.09 3.81
CA MET A 78 -9.92 -5.93 2.40
C MET A 78 -8.44 -5.62 2.18
N MET A 79 -7.71 -5.17 3.22
CA MET A 79 -6.26 -4.98 3.15
C MET A 79 -5.47 -6.29 3.21
N ARG A 80 -6.01 -7.35 3.84
CA ARG A 80 -5.33 -8.66 3.95
C ARG A 80 -4.93 -9.30 2.61
N PRO A 81 -5.78 -9.32 1.56
CA PRO A 81 -5.40 -9.88 0.27
C PRO A 81 -4.47 -9.00 -0.57
N MET A 82 -4.27 -7.73 -0.19
CA MET A 82 -3.47 -6.77 -0.95
C MET A 82 -1.98 -7.13 -0.90
N GLN A 83 -1.28 -6.91 -2.01
CA GLN A 83 0.15 -7.12 -2.10
C GLN A 83 0.92 -5.84 -1.78
N LEU A 84 2.21 -5.96 -1.42
CA LEU A 84 3.05 -4.79 -1.23
C LEU A 84 3.40 -4.15 -2.58
N ALA A 85 3.32 -2.82 -2.66
CA ALA A 85 3.84 -2.08 -3.80
C ALA A 85 5.37 -2.01 -3.77
N GLN A 86 6.00 -2.29 -4.91
CA GLN A 86 7.44 -2.53 -5.06
C GLN A 86 8.04 -1.65 -6.16
N TYR A 87 9.26 -1.17 -5.93
CA TYR A 87 10.12 -0.60 -6.97
C TYR A 87 10.66 -1.70 -7.88
N PHE A 88 10.82 -1.39 -9.16
CA PHE A 88 11.38 -2.30 -10.14
C PHE A 88 12.09 -1.51 -11.25
N CYS A 89 13.05 -2.17 -11.90
CA CYS A 89 13.68 -1.69 -13.13
C CYS A 89 12.83 -2.15 -14.32
N THR A 90 12.55 -1.26 -15.27
CA THR A 90 11.71 -1.58 -16.43
C THR A 90 12.25 -2.72 -17.27
N GLY A 91 13.56 -2.75 -17.56
CA GLY A 91 14.21 -3.81 -18.35
C GLY A 91 14.25 -5.17 -17.64
N ALA A 92 14.06 -5.21 -16.31
CA ALA A 92 14.02 -6.46 -15.55
C ALA A 92 12.63 -7.14 -15.57
N VAL A 93 11.61 -6.45 -16.06
CA VAL A 93 10.22 -6.94 -16.09
C VAL A 93 9.79 -7.14 -17.54
N LYS A 94 9.42 -8.39 -17.88
CA LYS A 94 9.14 -8.81 -19.26
C LYS A 94 7.85 -8.25 -19.84
N SER A 95 6.82 -8.06 -19.01
CA SER A 95 5.50 -7.60 -19.47
C SER A 95 5.16 -6.20 -18.95
N GLN A 96 4.68 -5.34 -19.84
CA GLN A 96 4.16 -4.02 -19.45
C GLN A 96 2.89 -4.10 -18.59
N SER A 97 2.12 -5.20 -18.69
CA SER A 97 0.97 -5.43 -17.79
C SER A 97 1.38 -5.37 -16.32
N ASP A 98 2.62 -5.76 -16.03
CA ASP A 98 3.14 -5.84 -14.68
C ASP A 98 3.61 -4.49 -14.13
N TYR A 99 3.54 -3.42 -14.93
CA TYR A 99 3.92 -2.08 -14.51
C TYR A 99 2.77 -1.39 -13.77
N TYR A 100 1.56 -1.94 -13.93
CA TYR A 100 0.33 -1.38 -13.41
C TYR A 100 0.36 -1.21 -11.89
N HIS A 101 -0.22 -0.10 -11.44
CA HIS A 101 -0.37 0.18 -10.02
C HIS A 101 -1.83 0.02 -9.60
N TYR A 102 -2.20 -1.18 -9.12
CA TYR A 102 -3.58 -1.56 -8.82
C TYR A 102 -4.33 -0.55 -7.94
N ALA A 103 -3.74 -0.12 -6.81
CA ALA A 103 -4.41 0.77 -5.86
C ALA A 103 -4.61 2.21 -6.38
N LEU A 104 -3.80 2.63 -7.36
CA LEU A 104 -3.88 3.98 -7.94
C LEU A 104 -4.58 3.98 -9.30
N ALA A 105 -4.94 2.79 -9.81
CA ALA A 105 -5.54 2.57 -11.10
C ALA A 105 -4.78 3.28 -12.26
N THR A 106 -3.44 3.25 -12.24
CA THR A 106 -2.60 3.91 -13.25
C THR A 106 -1.64 2.89 -13.90
N PRO A 107 -1.40 2.99 -15.23
CA PRO A 107 -0.50 2.07 -15.92
C PRO A 107 0.96 2.25 -15.52
N PHE A 108 1.37 3.48 -15.18
CA PHE A 108 2.73 3.78 -14.77
C PHE A 108 2.72 4.67 -13.53
N TYR A 109 3.67 4.41 -12.63
CA TYR A 109 3.85 5.18 -11.42
C TYR A 109 5.31 5.13 -10.97
N THR A 110 5.81 6.23 -10.42
CA THR A 110 7.10 6.27 -9.74
C THR A 110 7.06 7.32 -8.64
N HIS A 111 8.03 7.26 -7.73
CA HIS A 111 8.24 8.33 -6.75
C HIS A 111 9.26 9.34 -7.28
N PHE A 112 9.05 10.60 -6.93
CA PHE A 112 9.89 11.71 -7.36
C PHE A 112 9.99 12.85 -6.32
N THR A 113 8.97 13.03 -5.49
CA THR A 113 8.78 14.22 -4.67
C THR A 113 9.62 14.26 -3.39
N SER A 114 10.47 13.28 -3.09
CA SER A 114 11.19 13.25 -1.81
C SER A 114 12.58 12.59 -1.87
N PRO A 115 13.52 13.11 -2.70
CA PRO A 115 14.87 12.57 -2.83
C PRO A 115 15.66 12.54 -1.51
N ILE A 116 15.41 13.47 -0.58
CA ILE A 116 16.09 13.53 0.72
C ILE A 116 15.87 12.27 1.56
N ARG A 117 14.70 11.63 1.45
CA ARG A 117 14.29 10.50 2.31
C ARG A 117 14.07 9.18 1.56
N ARG A 118 14.24 9.17 0.25
CA ARG A 118 14.00 7.99 -0.60
C ARG A 118 15.02 7.94 -1.72
N TYR A 119 15.87 6.92 -1.68
CA TYR A 119 16.88 6.70 -2.71
C TYR A 119 16.30 6.48 -4.13
N PRO A 120 15.14 5.80 -4.32
CA PRO A 120 14.53 5.67 -5.64
C PRO A 120 14.19 7.02 -6.28
N ASP A 121 13.76 8.02 -5.49
CA ASP A 121 13.53 9.37 -6.00
C ASP A 121 14.85 9.97 -6.54
N VAL A 122 15.99 9.79 -5.86
CA VAL A 122 17.30 10.26 -6.33
C VAL A 122 17.65 9.65 -7.69
N MET A 123 17.39 8.35 -7.88
CA MET A 123 17.60 7.68 -9.17
C MET A 123 16.73 8.30 -10.28
N VAL A 124 15.45 8.53 -9.98
CA VAL A 124 14.53 9.18 -10.94
C VAL A 124 14.95 10.61 -11.24
N HIS A 125 15.41 11.38 -10.25
CA HIS A 125 15.94 12.73 -10.45
C HIS A 125 17.16 12.75 -11.38
N ARG A 126 18.10 11.81 -11.20
CA ARG A 126 19.27 11.66 -12.09
C ARG A 126 18.87 11.30 -13.52
N LEU A 127 17.96 10.34 -13.69
CA LEU A 127 17.45 9.94 -15.01
C LEU A 127 16.70 11.08 -15.70
N LEU A 128 15.87 11.82 -14.95
CA LEU A 128 15.13 12.96 -15.49
C LEU A 128 16.06 14.11 -15.90
N SER A 129 17.07 14.40 -15.07
CA SER A 129 18.11 15.40 -15.40
C SER A 129 18.84 15.05 -16.69
N ALA A 130 19.17 13.76 -16.89
CA ALA A 130 19.77 13.28 -18.13
C ALA A 130 18.81 13.34 -19.33
N ALA A 131 17.54 12.96 -19.15
CA ALA A 131 16.51 13.06 -20.18
C ALA A 131 16.30 14.51 -20.65
N CYS A 132 16.40 15.48 -19.74
CA CYS A 132 16.34 16.91 -20.06
C CYS A 132 17.66 17.48 -20.64
N GLY A 133 18.72 16.68 -20.75
CA GLY A 133 20.02 17.12 -21.27
C GLY A 133 20.83 17.99 -20.31
N TYR A 134 20.44 18.11 -19.03
CA TYR A 134 21.17 18.90 -18.04
C TYR A 134 22.43 18.18 -17.53
N THR A 135 22.44 16.86 -17.60
CA THR A 135 23.57 16.01 -17.17
C THR A 135 23.77 14.86 -18.16
N PRO A 136 24.97 14.29 -18.27
CA PRO A 136 25.15 13.08 -19.07
C PRO A 136 24.34 11.90 -18.49
N PRO A 137 23.95 10.91 -19.31
CA PRO A 137 23.32 9.69 -18.84
C PRO A 137 24.16 8.98 -17.77
N PRO A 138 23.52 8.37 -16.74
CA PRO A 138 24.25 7.63 -15.70
C PRO A 138 25.07 6.47 -16.29
N THR A 139 26.37 6.42 -16.00
CA THR A 139 27.34 5.48 -16.58
C THR A 139 27.15 4.02 -16.12
N LEU A 140 26.45 3.79 -15.01
CA LEU A 140 26.35 2.48 -14.32
C LEU A 140 25.07 1.69 -14.63
N ALA A 141 24.39 1.96 -15.74
CA ALA A 141 23.03 1.51 -15.97
C ALA A 141 22.90 0.09 -16.54
N ASP A 142 23.52 -0.92 -15.92
CA ASP A 142 23.10 -2.31 -16.15
C ASP A 142 21.73 -2.53 -15.48
N VAL A 143 20.79 -3.07 -16.25
CA VAL A 143 19.47 -3.50 -15.79
C VAL A 143 19.57 -4.35 -14.52
N LYS A 144 20.55 -5.25 -14.44
CA LYS A 144 20.74 -6.13 -13.27
C LYS A 144 21.09 -5.35 -12.00
N GLU A 145 21.99 -4.38 -12.09
CA GLU A 145 22.39 -3.55 -10.96
C GLU A 145 21.24 -2.65 -10.50
N ILE A 146 20.51 -2.03 -11.43
CA ILE A 146 19.33 -1.22 -11.09
C ILE A 146 18.26 -2.08 -10.43
N ALA A 147 18.02 -3.30 -10.93
CA ALA A 147 17.07 -4.24 -10.33
C ALA A 147 17.49 -4.65 -8.91
N LYS A 148 18.78 -4.89 -8.68
CA LYS A 148 19.35 -5.18 -7.35
C LYS A 148 19.15 -4.02 -6.37
N ILE A 149 19.41 -2.78 -6.81
CA ILE A 149 19.16 -1.57 -6.01
C ILE A 149 17.67 -1.42 -5.70
N CYS A 150 16.78 -1.67 -6.67
CA CYS A 150 15.34 -1.66 -6.46
C CYS A 150 14.93 -2.68 -5.39
N GLY A 151 15.45 -3.90 -5.46
CA GLY A 151 15.26 -4.96 -4.47
C GLY A 151 15.69 -4.50 -3.08
N HIS A 152 16.91 -3.96 -2.95
CA HIS A 152 17.40 -3.42 -1.69
C HIS A 152 16.50 -2.32 -1.11
N CYS A 153 16.02 -1.40 -1.96
CA CYS A 153 15.11 -0.34 -1.53
C CYS A 153 13.75 -0.89 -1.06
N ASN A 154 13.26 -1.97 -1.66
CA ASN A 154 12.04 -2.65 -1.22
C ASN A 154 12.21 -3.30 0.15
N ASP A 155 13.35 -3.97 0.36
CA ASP A 155 13.67 -4.63 1.63
C ASP A 155 13.82 -3.62 2.76
N LYS A 156 14.60 -2.55 2.52
CA LYS A 156 14.77 -1.46 3.51
C LYS A 156 13.47 -0.76 3.83
N LYS A 157 12.60 -0.55 2.84
CA LYS A 157 11.27 0.00 3.07
C LYS A 157 10.42 -0.91 3.97
N THR A 158 10.48 -2.22 3.75
CA THR A 158 9.71 -3.20 4.54
C THR A 158 10.25 -3.24 5.98
N ALA A 159 11.57 -3.36 6.14
CA ALA A 159 12.22 -3.33 7.45
C ALA A 159 11.91 -2.04 8.23
N ALA A 160 12.00 -0.87 7.57
CA ALA A 160 11.67 0.41 8.19
C ALA A 160 10.20 0.47 8.65
N LYS A 161 9.28 -0.08 7.85
CA LYS A 161 7.86 -0.15 8.24
C LYS A 161 7.67 -1.04 9.48
N THR A 162 8.26 -2.23 9.50
CA THR A 162 8.18 -3.16 10.63
C THR A 162 8.73 -2.53 11.91
N VAL A 163 9.88 -1.86 11.85
CA VAL A 163 10.46 -1.17 13.02
C VAL A 163 9.56 -0.02 13.48
N SER A 164 8.97 0.74 12.55
CA SER A 164 8.04 1.82 12.89
C SER A 164 6.78 1.30 13.59
N GLU A 165 6.22 0.17 13.15
CA GLU A 165 5.07 -0.47 13.79
C GLU A 165 5.45 -1.02 15.18
N ALA A 166 6.56 -1.75 15.29
CA ALA A 166 7.04 -2.27 16.58
C ALA A 166 7.35 -1.15 17.60
N SER A 167 7.88 -0.02 17.13
CA SER A 167 8.10 1.15 17.96
C SER A 167 6.77 1.70 18.48
N ALA A 168 5.77 1.88 17.60
CA ALA A 168 4.45 2.37 18.00
C ALA A 168 3.80 1.45 19.04
N ASP A 169 3.87 0.13 18.83
CA ASP A 169 3.34 -0.87 19.76
C ASP A 169 4.04 -0.82 21.13
N THR A 170 5.38 -0.66 21.13
CA THR A 170 6.18 -0.55 22.36
C THR A 170 5.77 0.69 23.17
N PHE A 171 5.69 1.85 22.52
CA PHE A 171 5.29 3.08 23.19
C PHE A 171 3.83 3.05 23.63
N PHE A 172 2.95 2.39 22.87
CA PHE A 172 1.57 2.17 23.29
C PHE A 172 1.49 1.29 24.54
N GLY A 173 2.28 0.20 24.62
CA GLY A 173 2.37 -0.63 25.82
C GLY A 173 2.89 0.12 27.04
N LEU A 174 3.91 0.96 26.88
CA LEU A 174 4.41 1.84 27.95
C LEU A 174 3.36 2.86 28.40
N PHE A 175 2.61 3.41 27.45
CA PHE A 175 1.52 4.34 27.73
C PHE A 175 0.40 3.67 28.55
N VAL A 176 -0.06 2.48 28.15
CA VAL A 176 -1.05 1.69 28.91
C VAL A 176 -0.53 1.40 30.32
N LYS A 177 0.74 0.99 30.45
CA LYS A 177 1.36 0.75 31.76
C LYS A 177 1.38 2.00 32.65
N HIS A 178 1.57 3.18 32.07
CA HIS A 178 1.62 4.44 32.81
C HIS A 178 0.23 4.94 33.22
N VAL A 179 -0.75 4.86 32.33
CA VAL A 179 -2.12 5.35 32.57
C VAL A 179 -2.96 4.34 33.37
N GLY A 180 -2.61 3.06 33.34
CA GLY A 180 -3.39 1.98 33.95
C GLY A 180 -4.49 1.49 33.00
N THR A 181 -5.69 1.29 33.51
CA THR A 181 -6.81 0.72 32.73
C THR A 181 -7.33 1.73 31.71
N LEU A 182 -7.29 1.37 30.43
CA LEU A 182 -7.97 2.11 29.36
C LEU A 182 -9.28 1.45 28.99
N GLU A 183 -10.36 2.22 29.00
CA GLU A 183 -11.67 1.79 28.51
C GLU A 183 -11.93 2.36 27.12
N GLU A 184 -11.97 1.50 26.12
CA GLU A 184 -12.19 1.90 24.73
C GLU A 184 -13.34 1.13 24.10
N LYS A 185 -14.00 1.74 23.12
CA LYS A 185 -15.02 1.06 22.33
C LYS A 185 -14.35 0.31 21.19
N GLY A 186 -14.54 -1.00 21.16
CA GLY A 186 -14.04 -1.88 20.11
C GLY A 186 -15.17 -2.52 19.33
N VAL A 187 -14.85 -2.97 18.13
CA VAL A 187 -15.80 -3.58 17.21
C VAL A 187 -15.51 -5.07 17.11
N ARG A 188 -16.50 -5.91 17.40
CA ARG A 188 -16.37 -7.37 17.28
C ARG A 188 -17.27 -7.90 16.16
N CYS A 189 -16.68 -8.61 15.21
CA CYS A 189 -17.43 -9.45 14.28
C CYS A 189 -17.80 -10.76 14.98
N ARG A 190 -19.09 -11.04 15.22
CA ARG A 190 -19.57 -12.38 15.57
C ARG A 190 -20.13 -13.06 14.31
N GLY A 191 -19.87 -14.35 14.14
CA GLY A 191 -20.28 -15.09 12.94
C GLY A 191 -21.79 -15.37 12.85
N ALA A 192 -22.25 -15.51 11.61
CA ALA A 192 -23.45 -16.13 11.01
C ALA A 192 -24.85 -16.07 11.67
N SER A 193 -25.01 -16.02 13.00
CA SER A 193 -26.35 -16.08 13.62
C SER A 193 -26.96 -14.72 13.95
N MET A 194 -26.19 -13.63 13.89
CA MET A 194 -26.69 -12.25 13.95
C MET A 194 -25.74 -11.31 13.20
N PRO A 195 -26.14 -10.66 12.09
CA PRO A 195 -25.32 -9.70 11.35
C PRO A 195 -25.29 -8.36 12.10
N HIS A 196 -24.66 -8.33 13.27
CA HIS A 196 -24.50 -7.11 14.05
C HIS A 196 -23.03 -6.94 14.42
N LEU A 197 -22.37 -5.93 13.82
CA LEU A 197 -21.14 -5.37 14.34
C LEU A 197 -21.49 -4.68 15.65
N ASN A 198 -21.18 -5.34 16.76
CA ASN A 198 -21.51 -4.83 18.08
C ASN A 198 -20.33 -4.03 18.62
N VAL A 199 -20.58 -2.76 18.94
CA VAL A 199 -19.59 -1.90 19.59
C VAL A 199 -19.62 -2.25 21.07
N SER A 200 -18.60 -2.96 21.52
CA SER A 200 -18.46 -3.39 22.91
C SER A 200 -17.37 -2.57 23.58
N ARG A 201 -17.51 -2.30 24.88
CA ARG A 201 -16.44 -1.70 25.67
C ARG A 201 -15.40 -2.77 25.96
N PHE A 202 -14.14 -2.48 25.66
CA PHE A 202 -13.00 -3.32 25.96
C PHE A 202 -12.15 -2.62 27.02
N GLN A 203 -11.71 -3.39 28.01
CA GLN A 203 -10.68 -2.96 28.95
C GLN A 203 -9.35 -3.50 28.46
N ILE A 204 -8.39 -2.60 28.26
CA ILE A 204 -7.01 -2.94 27.92
C ILE A 204 -6.23 -2.93 29.23
N TRP A 205 -5.64 -4.08 29.57
CA TRP A 205 -4.88 -4.28 30.80
C TRP A 205 -3.38 -4.27 30.48
N SER A 206 -2.57 -3.67 31.35
CA SER A 206 -1.16 -4.03 31.43
C SER A 206 -1.09 -5.38 32.15
N GLY A 207 -0.71 -6.45 31.44
CA GLY A 207 -0.39 -7.74 32.07
C GLY A 207 0.70 -7.59 33.13
#